data_AF-A0A0R0K9B3-F1
#
_entry.id   AF-A0A0R0K9B3-F1
#
_cell.length_a   1.000
_cell.length_b   1.000
_cell.length_c   1.000
_cell.angle_alpha   90.00
_cell.angle_beta   90.00
_cell.angle_gamma   90.00
#
_symmetry.space_group_name_H-M   'P 1'
#
loop_
_entity.id
_entity.type
_entity.pdbx_description
1 polymer ?
#
loop_
_entity_poly.entity_id
_entity_poly.type
_entity_poly.pdbx_seq_one_letter_code
_entity_poly.pdbx_strand_id
1 'polypeptide(L)'
;MGRDLDEHGAAFLKHGETSQSLSLSDIFTLKDGSVTPALKPANPPVRANVLYLSTEFSVPIAEAVKNVFNPYFDKAIWFQNSSLYHFSMFHASHHIVPVPATKEEIEAEASSVEVVAATLCPLKIVLDRVLTSTGVLLGCWQVVSRNLKDLFH
;
A
#
# COMPACT_ATOMS: atom_id res chain seq x y z
N MET A 1 -19.35 3.75 12.75
CA MET A 1 -17.96 3.40 13.07
C MET A 1 -17.52 4.03 14.39
N GLY A 2 -17.53 5.36 14.57
CA GLY A 2 -17.11 5.98 15.85
C GLY A 2 -17.82 5.43 17.10
N ARG A 3 -19.16 5.47 17.16
CA ARG A 3 -19.93 4.92 18.31
C ARG A 3 -19.69 3.42 18.54
N ASP A 4 -19.49 2.66 17.47
CA ASP A 4 -19.26 1.22 17.54
C ASP A 4 -17.90 0.90 18.16
N LEU A 5 -16.89 1.73 17.89
CA LEU A 5 -15.59 1.67 18.57
C LEU A 5 -15.67 2.09 20.04
N ASP A 6 -16.46 3.11 20.36
CA ASP A 6 -16.65 3.53 21.75
C ASP A 6 -17.39 2.46 22.58
N GLU A 7 -18.41 1.82 21.99
CA GLU A 7 -19.27 0.84 22.68
C GLU A 7 -18.70 -0.58 22.70
N HIS A 8 -18.02 -1.00 21.63
CA HIS A 8 -17.54 -2.37 21.46
C HIS A 8 -16.01 -2.47 21.34
N GLY A 9 -15.28 -1.36 21.36
CA GLY A 9 -13.84 -1.33 21.20
C GLY A 9 -13.40 -1.96 19.88
N ALA A 10 -12.23 -2.58 19.88
CA ALA A 10 -11.71 -3.29 18.72
C ALA A 10 -12.29 -4.71 18.54
N ALA A 11 -13.51 -4.97 19.02
CA ALA A 11 -14.19 -6.27 18.87
C ALA A 11 -14.33 -6.69 17.39
N PHE A 12 -14.38 -5.73 16.46
CA PHE A 12 -14.39 -5.98 15.02
C PHE A 12 -13.21 -6.83 14.53
N LEU A 13 -12.07 -6.87 15.25
CA LEU A 13 -10.93 -7.72 14.91
C LEU A 13 -11.24 -9.22 14.97
N LYS A 14 -12.19 -9.65 15.81
CA LYS A 14 -12.51 -11.09 16.00
C LYS A 14 -13.38 -11.68 14.90
N HIS A 15 -14.14 -10.85 14.20
CA HIS A 15 -15.16 -11.29 13.25
C HIS A 15 -15.09 -10.58 11.89
N GLY A 16 -14.26 -9.54 11.75
CA GLY A 16 -14.12 -8.82 10.50
C GLY A 16 -13.29 -9.63 9.51
N GLU A 17 -13.85 -9.82 8.33
CA GLU A 17 -13.14 -10.34 7.17
C GLU A 17 -12.44 -9.20 6.41
N THR A 18 -11.30 -9.49 5.83
CA THR A 18 -10.63 -8.56 4.92
C THR A 18 -10.90 -8.94 3.47
N SER A 19 -10.73 -7.99 2.55
CA SER A 19 -10.68 -8.28 1.11
C SER A 19 -9.51 -9.20 0.70
N GLN A 20 -8.64 -9.59 1.64
CA GLN A 20 -7.41 -10.35 1.43
C GLN A 20 -7.56 -11.84 1.79
N SER A 21 -8.79 -12.35 1.91
CA SER A 21 -9.04 -13.76 2.30
C SER A 21 -8.48 -14.13 3.69
N LEU A 22 -8.06 -13.13 4.47
CA LEU A 22 -7.55 -13.25 5.82
C LEU A 22 -8.55 -12.60 6.78
N SER A 23 -8.73 -13.15 7.97
CA SER A 23 -9.48 -12.45 9.01
C SER A 23 -8.68 -11.24 9.50
N LEU A 24 -9.34 -10.22 10.04
CA LEU A 24 -8.65 -9.11 10.68
C LEU A 24 -7.74 -9.59 11.82
N SER A 25 -8.14 -10.64 12.56
CA SER A 25 -7.33 -11.28 13.58
C SER A 25 -6.08 -11.99 13.04
N ASP A 26 -6.05 -12.37 11.76
CA ASP A 26 -4.86 -12.97 11.15
C ASP A 26 -3.77 -11.94 10.84
N ILE A 27 -4.17 -10.67 10.67
CA ILE A 27 -3.31 -9.58 10.23
C ILE A 27 -3.09 -8.50 11.29
N PHE A 28 -3.94 -8.41 12.31
CA PHE A 28 -3.87 -7.43 13.39
C PHE A 28 -4.13 -8.05 14.75
N THR A 29 -3.45 -7.54 15.76
CA THR A 29 -3.64 -7.86 17.18
C THR A 29 -3.80 -6.58 17.99
N LEU A 30 -4.34 -6.69 19.19
CA LEU A 30 -4.34 -5.61 20.17
C LEU A 30 -3.14 -5.75 21.09
N LYS A 31 -2.35 -4.70 21.18
CA LYS A 31 -1.25 -4.56 22.13
C LYS A 31 -1.39 -3.24 22.86
N ASP A 32 -1.53 -3.28 24.18
CA ASP A 32 -1.68 -2.10 25.04
C ASP A 32 -2.83 -1.16 24.62
N GLY A 33 -3.92 -1.75 24.12
CA GLY A 33 -5.10 -1.04 23.63
C GLY A 33 -4.96 -0.46 22.21
N SER A 34 -3.82 -0.67 21.54
CA SER A 34 -3.58 -0.23 20.17
C SER A 34 -3.57 -1.39 19.18
N VAL A 35 -4.11 -1.14 17.98
CA VAL A 35 -4.05 -2.09 16.87
C VAL A 35 -2.62 -2.15 16.33
N THR A 36 -2.06 -3.36 16.29
CA THR A 36 -0.70 -3.62 15.78
C THR A 36 -0.72 -4.73 14.74
N PRO A 37 0.10 -4.65 13.68
CA PRO A 37 0.11 -5.66 12.63
C PRO A 37 0.75 -6.96 13.13
N ALA A 38 0.11 -8.09 12.84
CA ALA A 38 0.66 -9.42 13.02
C ALA A 38 1.51 -9.79 11.80
N LEU A 39 2.79 -9.40 11.83
CA LEU A 39 3.70 -9.60 10.70
C LEU A 39 3.93 -11.09 10.43
N LYS A 40 3.56 -11.54 9.23
CA LYS A 40 3.83 -12.89 8.72
C LYS A 40 4.52 -12.77 7.36
N PRO A 41 5.61 -13.49 7.10
CA PRO A 41 6.22 -13.51 5.78
C PRO A 41 5.23 -14.16 4.78
N ALA A 42 5.01 -13.50 3.64
CA ALA A 42 4.31 -14.13 2.52
C ALA A 42 5.22 -15.20 1.92
N ASN A 43 4.72 -16.43 1.79
CA ASN A 43 5.43 -17.52 1.15
C ASN A 43 4.53 -18.23 0.12
N PRO A 44 4.81 -18.11 -1.18
CA PRO A 44 5.89 -17.34 -1.79
C PRO A 44 5.73 -15.82 -1.56
N PRO A 45 6.83 -15.04 -1.64
CA PRO A 45 6.77 -13.59 -1.52
C PRO A 45 5.82 -12.96 -2.53
N VAL A 46 5.18 -11.86 -2.13
CA VAL A 46 4.50 -10.94 -3.05
C VAL A 46 5.58 -10.29 -3.91
N ARG A 47 5.37 -10.32 -5.23
CA ARG A 47 6.25 -9.67 -6.20
C ARG A 47 5.44 -8.68 -7.01
N ALA A 48 5.93 -7.46 -7.09
CA ALA A 48 5.23 -6.37 -7.74
C ALA A 48 6.20 -5.36 -8.35
N ASN A 49 5.78 -4.76 -9.45
CA ASN A 49 6.40 -3.58 -10.01
C ASN A 49 5.82 -2.37 -9.29
N VAL A 50 6.69 -1.59 -8.66
CA VAL A 50 6.29 -0.43 -7.88
C VAL A 50 7.01 0.81 -8.35
N LEU A 51 6.31 1.94 -8.35
CA LEU A 51 6.96 3.25 -8.43
C LEU A 51 7.31 3.69 -7.02
N TYR A 52 8.59 4.01 -6.84
CA TYR A 52 9.11 4.55 -5.60
C TYR A 52 8.50 5.94 -5.31
N LEU A 53 8.05 6.14 -4.08
CA LEU A 53 7.63 7.45 -3.58
C LEU A 53 8.64 7.93 -2.53
N SER A 54 9.32 9.04 -2.81
CA SER A 54 10.29 9.60 -1.87
C SER A 54 9.61 10.07 -0.59
N THR A 55 10.39 10.12 0.50
CA THR A 55 9.92 10.61 1.80
C THR A 55 9.53 12.08 1.78
N GLU A 56 10.07 12.86 0.85
CA GLU A 56 9.65 14.24 0.56
C GLU A 56 8.14 14.33 0.32
N PHE A 57 7.55 13.33 -0.36
CA PHE A 57 6.12 13.29 -0.64
C PHE A 57 5.36 12.38 0.32
N SER A 58 5.93 11.23 0.71
CA SER A 58 5.22 10.27 1.54
C SER A 58 4.96 10.74 2.97
N VAL A 59 5.86 11.55 3.54
CA VAL A 59 5.70 12.08 4.90
C VAL A 59 4.53 13.07 4.99
N PRO A 60 4.44 14.12 4.15
CA PRO A 60 3.28 15.03 4.17
C PRO A 60 1.94 14.30 3.95
N ILE A 61 1.91 13.28 3.08
CA ILE A 61 0.71 12.47 2.86
C ILE A 61 0.33 11.73 4.14
N ALA A 62 1.29 11.07 4.79
CA ALA A 62 1.05 10.33 6.02
C ALA A 62 0.60 11.24 7.17
N GLU A 63 1.14 12.45 7.27
CA GLU A 63 0.71 13.47 8.24
C GLU A 63 -0.72 13.93 7.97
N ALA A 64 -1.05 14.27 6.72
CA ALA A 64 -2.40 14.66 6.34
C ALA A 64 -3.42 13.55 6.66
N VAL A 65 -3.09 12.31 6.32
CA VAL A 65 -3.90 11.13 6.65
C VAL A 65 -4.06 10.99 8.16
N LYS A 66 -2.98 11.02 8.95
CA LYS A 66 -3.07 10.90 10.41
C LYS A 66 -3.94 11.99 11.02
N ASN A 67 -3.77 13.24 10.59
CA ASN A 67 -4.56 14.37 11.08
C ASN A 67 -6.05 14.23 10.76
N VAL A 68 -6.40 13.68 9.60
CA VAL A 68 -7.79 13.44 9.21
C VAL A 68 -8.40 12.27 9.98
N PHE A 69 -7.67 11.16 10.16
CA PHE A 69 -8.23 9.92 10.68
C PHE A 69 -8.15 9.78 12.21
N ASN A 70 -7.09 10.29 12.86
CA ASN A 70 -6.89 10.15 14.31
C ASN A 70 -8.11 10.56 15.15
N PRO A 71 -8.80 11.69 14.88
CA PRO A 71 -9.94 12.11 15.69
C PRO A 71 -11.12 11.13 15.69
N TYR A 72 -11.20 10.24 14.69
CA TYR A 72 -12.34 9.33 14.51
C TYR A 72 -12.03 7.88 14.89
N PHE A 73 -10.76 7.50 14.88
CA PHE A 73 -10.35 6.10 15.00
C PHE A 73 -9.42 5.83 16.18
N ASP A 74 -8.97 6.85 16.92
CA ASP A 74 -8.06 6.73 18.07
C ASP A 74 -6.99 5.62 17.87
N LYS A 75 -6.70 4.80 18.88
CA LYS A 75 -5.76 3.67 18.81
C LYS A 75 -6.26 2.48 17.97
N ALA A 76 -7.45 2.59 17.38
CA ALA A 76 -8.08 1.53 16.58
C ALA A 76 -7.68 1.58 15.10
N ILE A 77 -6.85 2.52 14.67
CA ILE A 77 -6.26 2.56 13.33
C ILE A 77 -4.74 2.30 13.39
N TRP A 78 -4.28 1.42 12.51
CA TRP A 78 -2.86 1.25 12.27
C TRP A 78 -2.44 2.04 11.01
N PHE A 79 -1.39 2.84 11.14
CA PHE A 79 -0.79 3.56 10.02
C PHE A 79 0.50 2.87 9.57
N GLN A 80 0.59 2.56 8.28
CA GLN A 80 1.82 2.05 7.66
C GLN A 80 2.96 3.08 7.77
N ASN A 81 4.18 2.58 7.87
CA ASN A 81 5.40 3.39 7.79
C ASN A 81 5.46 4.13 6.44
N SER A 82 5.51 5.45 6.47
CA SER A 82 5.53 6.30 5.28
C SER A 82 6.75 6.05 4.39
N SER A 83 7.86 5.55 4.94
CA SER A 83 9.03 5.17 4.14
C SER A 83 8.78 3.97 3.20
N LEU A 84 7.69 3.24 3.41
CA LEU A 84 7.29 2.09 2.60
C LEU A 84 6.17 2.42 1.61
N TYR A 85 5.72 3.68 1.55
CA TYR A 85 4.70 4.09 0.60
C TYR A 85 5.25 3.98 -0.82
N HIS A 86 4.43 3.46 -1.71
CA HIS A 86 4.78 3.23 -3.11
C HIS A 86 3.50 3.17 -3.95
N PHE A 87 3.65 3.28 -5.28
CA PHE A 87 2.56 3.00 -6.21
C PHE A 87 2.74 1.62 -6.79
N SER A 88 1.85 0.70 -6.43
CA SER A 88 1.79 -0.59 -7.11
C SER A 88 1.30 -0.40 -8.54
N MET A 89 2.12 -0.78 -9.53
CA MET A 89 1.73 -0.77 -10.95
C MET A 89 1.21 -2.13 -11.40
N PHE A 90 1.86 -3.20 -10.95
CA PHE A 90 1.55 -4.57 -11.35
C PHE A 90 1.97 -5.56 -10.26
N HIS A 91 1.18 -6.59 -10.01
CA HIS A 91 1.52 -7.69 -9.10
C HIS A 91 1.70 -8.98 -9.90
N ALA A 92 2.90 -9.57 -9.88
CA ALA A 92 3.18 -10.87 -10.48
C ALA A 92 2.75 -12.04 -9.58
N SER A 93 2.65 -11.78 -8.27
CA SER A 93 2.17 -12.73 -7.25
C SER A 93 1.46 -11.95 -6.15
N HIS A 94 0.38 -12.50 -5.61
CA HIS A 94 -0.30 -11.97 -4.43
C HIS A 94 -0.74 -13.11 -3.49
N HIS A 95 -1.09 -12.76 -2.25
CA HIS A 95 -1.37 -13.76 -1.20
C HIS A 95 -2.56 -14.70 -1.52
N ILE A 96 -3.55 -14.27 -2.29
CA ILE A 96 -4.69 -15.12 -2.71
C ILE A 96 -4.28 -16.12 -3.79
N VAL A 97 -3.47 -15.68 -4.76
CA VAL A 97 -2.98 -16.51 -5.87
C VAL A 97 -1.45 -16.45 -5.84
N PRO A 98 -0.82 -17.20 -4.91
CA PRO A 98 0.62 -17.22 -4.80
C PRO A 98 1.25 -17.85 -6.04
N VAL A 99 2.16 -17.12 -6.68
CA VAL A 99 2.93 -17.63 -7.83
C VAL A 99 4.39 -17.75 -7.38
N PRO A 100 4.92 -18.98 -7.17
CA PRO A 100 6.35 -19.14 -6.87
C PRO A 100 7.19 -18.74 -8.10
N ALA A 101 8.42 -18.31 -7.85
CA ALA A 101 9.39 -18.02 -8.89
C ALA A 101 10.79 -18.46 -8.43
N THR A 102 11.61 -18.96 -9.34
CA THR A 102 13.03 -19.22 -9.09
C THR A 102 13.81 -17.90 -8.99
N LYS A 103 15.06 -17.95 -8.53
CA LYS A 103 15.90 -16.75 -8.49
C LYS A 103 16.13 -16.20 -9.89
N GLU A 104 16.32 -17.09 -10.86
CA GLU A 104 16.53 -16.76 -12.27
C GLU A 104 15.29 -16.07 -12.87
N GLU A 105 14.09 -16.54 -12.52
CA GLU A 105 12.83 -15.90 -12.94
C GLU A 105 12.67 -14.50 -12.31
N ILE A 106 13.01 -14.33 -11.04
CA ILE A 106 12.97 -13.03 -10.35
C ILE A 106 13.99 -12.05 -10.95
N GLU A 107 15.20 -12.52 -11.26
CA GLU A 107 16.22 -11.72 -11.94
C GLU A 107 15.78 -11.32 -13.35
N ALA A 108 15.15 -12.24 -14.10
CA ALA A 108 14.59 -11.94 -15.41
C ALA A 108 13.43 -10.93 -15.35
N GLU A 109 12.54 -11.04 -14.34
CA GLU A 109 11.50 -10.04 -14.05
C GLU A 109 12.13 -8.65 -13.81
N ALA A 110 13.15 -8.57 -12.94
CA ALA A 110 13.83 -7.32 -12.61
C ALA A 110 14.55 -6.70 -13.82
N SER A 111 15.32 -7.49 -14.57
CA SER A 111 16.01 -7.02 -15.79
C SER A 111 15.02 -6.53 -16.86
N SER A 112 13.88 -7.18 -17.00
CA SER A 112 12.85 -6.74 -17.96
C SER A 112 12.27 -5.38 -17.58
N VAL A 113 12.03 -5.15 -16.29
CA VAL A 113 11.57 -3.85 -15.77
C VAL A 113 12.64 -2.77 -15.98
N GLU A 114 13.91 -3.08 -15.72
CA GLU A 114 15.02 -2.15 -15.92
C GLU A 114 15.17 -1.73 -17.38
N VAL A 115 15.12 -2.68 -18.32
CA VAL A 115 15.18 -2.40 -19.76
C VAL A 115 14.03 -1.49 -20.20
N VAL A 116 12.81 -1.74 -19.74
CA VAL A 116 11.66 -0.87 -20.06
C VAL A 116 11.85 0.50 -19.44
N ALA A 117 12.21 0.58 -18.16
CA ALA A 117 12.39 1.83 -17.43
C ALA A 117 13.46 2.73 -18.07
N ALA A 118 14.54 2.15 -18.61
CA ALA A 118 15.59 2.88 -19.30
C ALA A 118 15.12 3.63 -20.56
N THR A 119 13.99 3.22 -21.14
CA THR A 119 13.40 3.87 -22.34
C THR A 119 12.32 4.90 -22.00
N LEU A 120 11.92 5.00 -20.73
CA LEU A 120 10.84 5.87 -20.30
C LEU A 120 11.35 7.24 -19.84
N CYS A 121 10.66 8.30 -20.24
CA CYS A 121 10.87 9.62 -19.65
C CYS A 121 10.35 9.66 -18.20
N PRO A 122 10.96 10.46 -17.30
CA PRO A 122 10.42 10.68 -15.97
C PRO A 122 8.95 11.11 -16.00
N LEU A 123 8.14 10.50 -15.13
CA LEU A 123 6.72 10.80 -15.03
C LEU A 123 6.49 11.95 -14.05
N LYS A 124 5.70 12.95 -14.46
CA LYS A 124 5.14 13.94 -13.54
C LYS A 124 3.76 13.48 -13.08
N ILE A 125 3.66 13.10 -11.82
CA ILE A 125 2.45 12.54 -11.22
C ILE A 125 1.95 13.52 -10.14
N VAL A 126 0.63 13.74 -10.09
CA VAL A 126 -0.03 14.52 -9.04
C VAL A 126 -1.06 13.66 -8.33
N LEU A 127 -1.08 13.71 -6.99
CA LEU A 127 -2.17 13.17 -6.18
C LEU A 127 -3.38 14.08 -6.32
N ASP A 128 -4.41 13.63 -7.03
CA ASP A 128 -5.65 14.42 -7.15
C ASP A 128 -6.54 14.20 -5.93
N ARG A 129 -6.80 12.94 -5.57
CA ARG A 129 -7.76 12.60 -4.50
C ARG A 129 -7.31 11.39 -3.71
N VAL A 130 -7.85 11.31 -2.50
CA VAL A 130 -7.67 10.19 -1.58
C VAL A 130 -9.04 9.69 -1.18
N LEU A 131 -9.30 8.40 -1.43
CA LEU A 131 -10.58 7.73 -1.16
C LEU A 131 -10.39 6.63 -0.12
N THR A 132 -11.37 6.46 0.75
CA THR A 132 -11.48 5.29 1.63
C THR A 132 -12.85 4.65 1.45
N SER A 133 -12.90 3.40 1.00
CA SER A 133 -14.16 2.66 0.87
C SER A 133 -14.26 1.47 1.84
N THR A 134 -13.13 0.88 2.24
CA THR A 134 -13.10 -0.36 3.06
C THR A 134 -11.89 -0.45 3.98
N GLY A 135 -11.43 0.68 4.55
CA GLY A 135 -10.24 0.70 5.42
C GLY A 135 -8.90 0.76 4.69
N VAL A 136 -8.92 0.93 3.36
CA VAL A 136 -7.73 1.18 2.54
C VAL A 136 -7.80 2.60 1.97
N LEU A 137 -6.68 3.32 2.05
CA LEU A 137 -6.48 4.61 1.40
C LEU A 137 -6.07 4.40 -0.05
N LEU A 138 -6.96 4.75 -0.97
CA LEU A 138 -6.70 4.76 -2.41
C LEU A 138 -6.36 6.19 -2.83
N GLY A 139 -5.12 6.42 -3.29
CA GLY A 139 -4.77 7.65 -3.99
C GLY A 139 -5.16 7.57 -5.46
N CYS A 140 -5.93 8.54 -5.96
CA CYS A 140 -6.20 8.75 -7.37
C CYS A 140 -5.13 9.70 -7.93
N TRP A 141 -4.27 9.17 -8.79
CA TRP A 141 -3.12 9.87 -9.34
C TRP A 141 -3.35 10.18 -10.82
N GLN A 142 -2.96 11.38 -11.24
CA GLN A 142 -3.00 11.78 -12.64
C GLN A 142 -1.59 11.99 -13.17
N VAL A 143 -1.29 11.40 -14.32
CA VAL A 143 -0.07 11.70 -15.08
C VAL A 143 -0.30 13.01 -15.82
N VAL A 144 0.44 14.06 -15.44
CA VAL A 144 0.22 15.42 -15.93
C VAL A 144 0.89 15.65 -17.28
N SER A 145 2.04 15.03 -17.53
CA SER A 145 2.66 15.00 -18.87
C SER A 145 3.68 13.87 -18.98
N ARG A 146 3.86 13.38 -20.22
CA ARG A 146 5.08 12.70 -20.67
C ARG A 146 5.95 13.76 -21.35
N ASN A 147 7.21 13.91 -20.95
CA ASN A 147 8.14 14.73 -21.73
C ASN A 147 8.50 13.94 -23.00
N LEU A 148 7.68 14.08 -24.04
CA LEU A 148 7.89 13.49 -25.37
C LEU A 148 8.98 14.21 -26.19
N LYS A 149 9.71 15.17 -25.60
CA LYS A 149 10.73 15.94 -26.31
C LYS A 149 12.07 15.23 -26.49
N ASP A 150 12.32 14.12 -25.79
CA ASP A 150 13.61 13.41 -25.88
C ASP A 150 13.56 12.09 -26.68
N LEU A 151 12.44 11.80 -27.36
CA LEU A 151 12.28 10.58 -28.19
C LEU A 151 12.44 10.83 -29.71
N PHE A 152 12.75 12.06 -30.12
CA PHE A 152 12.97 12.44 -31.52
C PHE A 152 14.14 13.42 -31.69
N HIS A 153 15.30 13.10 -31.12
CA HIS A 153 16.59 13.72 -31.48
C HIS A 153 17.66 12.66 -31.70
#